data_AF-A0A0R2S937-F1
#
_entry.id   AF-A0A0R2S937-F1
#
_cell.length_a   1.000
_cell.length_b   1.000
_cell.length_c   1.000
_cell.angle_alpha   90.00
_cell.angle_beta   90.00
_cell.angle_gamma   90.00
#
_symmetry.space_group_name_H-M   'P 1'
#
loop_
_entity.id
_entity.type
_entity.pdbx_description
1 polymer ?
#
loop_
_entity_poly.entity_id
_entity_poly.type
_entity_poly.pdbx_seq_one_letter_code
_entity_poly.pdbx_strand_id
1 'polypeptide(L)'
;VNPGIPIPEGVTAIHGISNEDIADAPAFQQILPELLPLLQGSDLAGYNSNKFDIPMLAEELLRAGSDFDLSQCRSVDVQNIFHKKEQRTLSAAYAFYCQADLKNAHTAEADVRATYEVLKAQLERYPDLPKEVPALSDFSTMHRAADFAGFITFDAEGHEQFSFGKYKGQRVSHVLLKDPGYYSWLQNADFPLFTKKILTAIRLRQR
;
A
#
# COMPACT_ATOMS: atom_id res chain seq x y z
N VAL A 1 14.56 20.87 10.73
CA VAL A 1 15.64 20.88 9.71
C VAL A 1 15.05 21.45 8.44
N ASN A 2 15.71 22.42 7.82
CA ASN A 2 15.29 23.00 6.54
C ASN A 2 15.84 22.13 5.38
N PRO A 3 14.99 21.61 4.47
CA PRO A 3 15.41 20.73 3.38
C PRO A 3 15.96 21.48 2.16
N GLY A 4 15.94 22.81 2.15
CA GLY A 4 16.41 23.64 1.04
C GLY A 4 15.50 23.64 -0.20
N ILE A 5 14.34 22.98 -0.12
CA ILE A 5 13.31 22.94 -1.16
C ILE A 5 11.93 23.23 -0.56
N PRO A 6 10.96 23.74 -1.35
CA PRO A 6 9.60 23.91 -0.87
C PRO A 6 8.95 22.57 -0.47
N ILE A 7 8.33 22.53 0.70
CA ILE A 7 7.52 21.39 1.14
C ILE A 7 6.25 21.32 0.27
N PRO A 8 5.93 20.18 -0.36
CA PRO A 8 4.69 20.02 -1.12
C PRO A 8 3.44 20.16 -0.23
N GLU A 9 2.36 20.74 -0.77
CA GLU A 9 1.11 20.93 -0.03
C GLU A 9 0.53 19.63 0.54
N GLY A 10 0.58 18.54 -0.25
CA GLY A 10 0.08 17.24 0.22
C GLY A 10 0.87 16.68 1.40
N VAL A 11 2.15 17.02 1.53
CA VAL A 11 3.02 16.57 2.63
C VAL A 11 2.71 17.44 3.87
N THR A 12 2.58 18.75 3.68
CA THR A 12 2.10 19.71 4.69
C THR A 12 0.74 19.28 5.26
N ALA A 13 -0.21 18.84 4.43
CA ALA A 13 -1.53 18.39 4.87
C ALA A 13 -1.48 17.11 5.74
N ILE A 14 -0.44 16.29 5.60
CA ILE A 14 -0.26 15.05 6.37
C ILE A 14 0.38 15.33 7.73
N HIS A 15 1.50 16.07 7.76
CA HIS A 15 2.29 16.27 8.98
C HIS A 15 2.08 17.62 9.66
N GLY A 16 1.42 18.57 9.01
CA GLY A 16 1.10 19.89 9.57
C GLY A 16 2.29 20.84 9.73
N ILE A 17 3.40 20.60 9.02
CA ILE A 17 4.60 21.46 9.05
C ILE A 17 4.63 22.24 7.74
N SER A 18 4.60 23.57 7.81
CA SER A 18 4.63 24.41 6.62
C SER A 18 6.06 24.87 6.29
N ASN A 19 6.21 25.56 5.16
CA ASN A 19 7.50 26.18 4.82
C ASN A 19 7.87 27.30 5.81
N GLU A 20 6.86 27.97 6.38
CA GLU A 20 7.03 29.03 7.37
C GLU A 20 7.56 28.47 8.70
N ASP A 21 7.09 27.29 9.13
CA ASP A 21 7.52 26.65 10.39
C ASP A 21 9.02 26.32 10.42
N ILE A 22 9.61 26.09 9.24
CA ILE A 22 11.02 25.70 9.11
C ILE A 22 11.88 26.75 8.40
N ALA A 23 11.35 27.97 8.20
CA ALA A 23 12.05 29.03 7.49
C ALA A 23 13.40 29.36 8.13
N ASP A 24 13.42 29.43 9.47
CA ASP A 24 14.63 29.71 10.27
C ASP A 24 15.32 28.43 10.78
N ALA A 25 14.84 27.25 10.39
CA ALA A 25 15.44 25.99 10.83
C ALA A 25 16.81 25.76 10.15
N PRO A 26 17.79 25.16 10.85
CA PRO A 26 19.07 24.84 10.25
C PRO A 26 18.92 23.78 9.15
N ALA A 27 19.77 23.86 8.13
CA ALA A 27 19.94 22.81 7.13
C ALA A 27 20.54 21.54 7.77
N PHE A 28 20.37 20.39 7.13
CA PHE A 28 20.82 19.10 7.67
C PHE A 28 22.32 19.09 8.02
N GLN A 29 23.17 19.64 7.15
CA GLN A 29 24.61 19.72 7.38
C GLN A 29 24.96 20.50 8.66
N GLN A 30 24.17 21.51 9.02
CA GLN A 30 24.43 22.36 10.18
C GLN A 30 24.13 21.66 11.50
N ILE A 31 23.27 20.62 11.50
CA ILE A 31 22.93 19.85 12.71
C ILE A 31 23.84 18.64 12.92
N LEU A 32 24.74 18.31 11.98
CA LEU A 32 25.65 17.17 12.11
C LEU A 32 26.46 17.14 13.40
N PRO A 33 27.01 18.27 13.91
CA PRO A 33 27.77 18.26 15.16
C PRO A 33 26.96 17.78 16.37
N GLU A 34 25.64 17.98 16.34
CA GLU A 34 24.71 17.52 17.38
C GLU A 34 24.18 16.11 17.10
N LEU A 35 23.99 15.76 15.83
CA LEU A 35 23.42 14.48 15.42
C LEU A 35 24.43 13.32 15.50
N LEU A 36 25.66 13.50 15.04
CA LEU A 36 26.66 12.43 14.96
C LEU A 36 26.97 11.80 16.33
N PRO A 37 27.11 12.56 17.43
CA PRO A 37 27.29 11.97 18.76
C PRO A 37 26.13 11.08 19.21
N LEU A 38 24.91 11.33 18.75
CA LEU A 38 23.74 10.49 19.08
C LEU A 38 23.77 9.16 18.31
N LEU A 39 24.28 9.19 17.08
CA LEU A 39 24.40 8.01 16.23
C LEU A 39 25.62 7.16 16.60
N GLN A 40 26.69 7.78 17.10
CA GLN A 40 27.95 7.10 17.36
C GLN A 40 27.82 6.07 18.48
N GLY A 41 28.12 4.80 18.16
CA GLY A 41 28.00 3.68 19.10
C GLY A 41 26.57 3.21 19.34
N SER A 42 25.60 3.76 18.59
CA SER A 42 24.17 3.42 18.69
C SER A 42 23.74 2.51 17.54
N ASP A 43 22.82 1.59 17.84
CA ASP A 43 22.03 0.87 16.85
C ASP A 43 20.73 1.66 16.57
N LEU A 44 20.16 1.50 15.37
CA LEU A 44 18.96 2.22 14.93
C LEU A 44 17.72 1.35 15.06
N ALA A 45 16.65 1.90 15.63
CA ALA A 45 15.37 1.23 15.73
C ALA A 45 14.23 2.18 15.30
N GLY A 46 13.25 1.64 14.59
CA GLY A 46 12.09 2.41 14.14
C GLY A 46 10.99 1.52 13.57
N TYR A 47 9.96 2.14 13.00
CA TYR A 47 8.81 1.45 12.41
C TYR A 47 8.77 1.73 10.91
N ASN A 48 8.99 0.71 10.08
CA ASN A 48 9.24 0.86 8.63
C ASN A 48 10.58 1.59 8.31
N SER A 49 11.49 1.64 9.29
CA SER A 49 12.73 2.40 9.21
C SER A 49 13.69 1.88 8.14
N ASN A 50 13.69 0.57 7.87
CA ASN A 50 14.60 -0.02 6.89
C ASN A 50 14.24 0.40 5.45
N LYS A 51 12.98 0.78 5.21
CA LYS A 51 12.50 1.21 3.89
C LYS A 51 12.48 2.72 3.71
N PHE A 52 12.54 3.49 4.79
CA PHE A 52 12.35 4.93 4.75
C PHE A 52 13.42 5.70 5.53
N ASP A 53 13.37 5.68 6.86
CA ASP A 53 14.18 6.58 7.70
C ASP A 53 15.69 6.34 7.53
N ILE A 54 16.13 5.08 7.53
CA ILE A 54 17.56 4.74 7.42
C ILE A 54 18.11 5.08 6.02
N PRO A 55 17.46 4.70 4.90
CA PRO A 55 17.85 5.16 3.57
C PRO A 55 17.88 6.70 3.46
N MET A 56 16.88 7.39 4.01
CA MET A 56 16.83 8.84 3.98
C MET A 56 17.98 9.47 4.76
N LEU A 57 18.26 8.98 5.98
CA LEU A 57 19.40 9.44 6.79
C LEU A 57 20.74 9.20 6.08
N ALA A 58 20.91 8.04 5.43
CA ALA A 58 22.12 7.74 4.66
C ALA A 58 22.34 8.74 3.53
N GLU A 59 21.28 9.03 2.76
CA GLU A 59 21.34 10.02 1.69
C GLU A 59 21.66 11.43 2.20
N GLU A 60 21.09 11.86 3.34
CA GLU A 60 21.37 13.17 3.92
C GLU A 60 22.81 13.28 4.46
N LEU A 61 23.34 12.23 5.08
CA LEU A 61 24.74 12.19 5.51
C LEU A 61 25.69 12.29 4.31
N LEU A 62 25.40 11.58 3.22
CA LEU A 62 26.18 11.64 1.98
C LEU A 62 26.12 13.04 1.34
N ARG A 63 24.94 13.66 1.26
CA ARG A 63 24.78 15.04 0.72
C ARG A 63 25.51 16.08 1.57
N ALA A 64 25.57 15.88 2.88
CA ALA A 64 26.27 16.75 3.79
C ALA A 64 27.79 16.51 3.84
N GLY A 65 28.31 15.52 3.10
CA GLY A 65 29.73 15.16 3.06
C GLY A 65 30.23 14.52 4.35
N SER A 66 29.36 13.85 5.10
CA SER A 66 29.73 13.15 6.33
C SER A 66 30.33 11.78 6.02
N ASP A 67 31.44 11.44 6.67
CA ASP A 67 32.08 10.11 6.59
C ASP A 67 31.47 9.09 7.57
N PHE A 68 30.34 9.44 8.23
CA PHE A 68 29.69 8.53 9.17
C PHE A 68 29.15 7.27 8.46
N ASP A 69 29.75 6.13 8.78
CA ASP A 69 29.39 4.84 8.19
C ASP A 69 28.20 4.18 8.91
N LEU A 70 26.99 4.39 8.39
CA LEU A 70 25.77 3.75 8.89
C LEU A 70 25.79 2.21 8.75
N SER A 71 26.68 1.62 7.94
CA SER A 71 26.77 0.16 7.83
C SER A 71 27.27 -0.51 9.11
N GLN A 72 27.92 0.26 10.00
CA GLN A 72 28.33 -0.22 11.33
C GLN A 72 27.17 -0.27 12.34
N CYS A 73 26.04 0.39 12.06
CA CYS A 73 24.87 0.36 12.92
C CYS A 73 24.02 -0.87 12.59
N ARG A 74 23.54 -1.59 13.62
CA ARG A 74 22.45 -2.56 13.42
C ARG A 74 21.14 -1.81 13.25
N SER A 75 20.23 -2.38 12.45
CA SER A 75 18.89 -1.84 12.25
C SER A 75 17.83 -2.80 12.79
N VAL A 76 16.90 -2.27 13.58
CA VAL A 76 15.74 -2.99 14.13
C VAL A 76 14.47 -2.33 13.61
N ASP A 77 13.84 -2.97 12.63
CA ASP A 77 12.56 -2.53 12.09
C ASP A 77 11.40 -3.26 12.78
N VAL A 78 10.68 -2.54 13.64
CA VAL A 78 9.57 -3.07 14.44
C VAL A 78 8.40 -3.48 13.54
N GLN A 79 8.20 -2.85 12.38
CA GLN A 79 7.16 -3.26 11.43
C GLN A 79 7.47 -4.66 10.87
N ASN A 80 8.74 -4.92 10.53
CA ASN A 80 9.14 -6.23 10.03
C ASN A 80 8.98 -7.32 11.10
N ILE A 81 9.24 -7.01 12.37
CA ILE A 81 8.98 -7.94 13.48
C ILE A 81 7.48 -8.22 13.57
N PHE A 82 6.64 -7.17 13.58
CA PHE A 82 5.18 -7.31 13.61
C PHE A 82 4.67 -8.19 12.46
N HIS A 83 5.05 -7.90 11.22
CA HIS A 83 4.63 -8.70 10.06
C HIS A 83 5.13 -10.16 10.09
N LYS A 84 6.29 -10.44 10.69
CA LYS A 84 6.79 -11.80 10.86
C LYS A 84 6.05 -12.59 11.94
N LYS A 85 5.59 -11.90 12.99
CA LYS A 85 4.89 -12.50 14.13
C LYS A 85 3.38 -12.60 13.91
N GLU A 86 2.78 -11.59 13.27
CA GLU A 86 1.36 -11.47 12.97
C GLU A 86 1.14 -11.66 11.46
N GLN A 87 1.24 -12.92 11.02
CA GLN A 87 1.09 -13.26 9.61
C GLN A 87 -0.35 -13.06 9.13
N ARG A 88 -0.51 -12.56 7.90
CA ARG A 88 -1.81 -12.39 7.23
C ARG A 88 -2.11 -13.60 6.33
N THR A 89 -2.11 -14.80 6.91
CA THR A 89 -2.38 -16.07 6.22
C THR A 89 -3.65 -16.71 6.77
N LEU A 90 -4.27 -17.61 5.99
CA LEU A 90 -5.44 -18.36 6.45
C LEU A 90 -5.11 -19.18 7.71
N SER A 91 -3.92 -19.81 7.76
CA SER A 91 -3.49 -20.57 8.95
C SER A 91 -3.36 -19.68 10.19
N ALA A 92 -2.82 -18.47 10.06
CA ALA A 92 -2.72 -17.53 11.18
C ALA A 92 -4.10 -17.02 11.61
N ALA A 93 -4.99 -16.71 10.66
CA ALA A 93 -6.37 -16.34 10.95
C ALA A 93 -7.11 -17.48 11.66
N TYR A 94 -6.94 -18.72 11.18
CA TYR A 94 -7.55 -19.91 11.78
C TYR A 94 -7.05 -20.15 13.21
N ALA A 95 -5.74 -20.05 13.44
CA ALA A 95 -5.17 -20.13 14.80
C ALA A 95 -5.71 -19.03 15.72
N PHE A 96 -5.80 -17.79 15.23
CA PHE A 96 -6.26 -16.65 16.02
C PHE A 96 -7.76 -16.74 16.37
N TYR A 97 -8.61 -16.99 15.38
CA TYR A 97 -10.07 -16.98 15.55
C TYR A 97 -10.62 -18.29 16.09
N CYS A 98 -10.08 -19.43 15.65
CA CYS A 98 -10.59 -20.76 15.98
C CYS A 98 -9.76 -21.47 17.07
N GLN A 99 -8.63 -20.89 17.50
CA GLN A 99 -7.73 -21.48 18.51
C GLN A 99 -7.28 -22.91 18.14
N ALA A 100 -7.04 -23.14 16.85
CA ALA A 100 -6.71 -24.45 16.29
C ALA A 100 -5.68 -24.33 15.15
N ASP A 101 -4.94 -25.40 14.90
CA ASP A 101 -3.98 -25.48 13.80
C ASP A 101 -4.64 -26.01 12.52
N LEU A 102 -4.38 -25.34 11.39
CA LEU A 102 -4.85 -25.80 10.09
C LEU A 102 -4.02 -27.00 9.60
N LYS A 103 -4.60 -28.20 9.67
CA LYS A 103 -4.01 -29.44 9.13
C LYS A 103 -4.36 -29.58 7.64
N ASN A 104 -3.45 -30.18 6.85
CA ASN A 104 -3.61 -30.36 5.41
C ASN A 104 -3.91 -29.05 4.63
N ALA A 105 -3.31 -27.96 5.08
CA ALA A 105 -3.33 -26.69 4.36
C ALA A 105 -2.96 -26.89 2.89
N HIS A 106 -3.56 -26.11 1.99
CA HIS A 106 -3.42 -26.21 0.53
C HIS A 106 -4.23 -27.33 -0.14
N THR A 107 -5.06 -28.07 0.59
CA THR A 107 -6.16 -28.82 -0.02
C THR A 107 -7.39 -27.92 -0.11
N ALA A 108 -8.05 -27.91 -1.28
CA ALA A 108 -9.20 -27.04 -1.51
C ALA A 108 -10.30 -27.22 -0.44
N GLU A 109 -10.53 -28.45 0.02
CA GLU A 109 -11.50 -28.73 1.07
C GLU A 109 -11.08 -28.15 2.43
N ALA A 110 -9.84 -28.36 2.86
CA ALA A 110 -9.36 -27.84 4.14
C ALA A 110 -9.40 -26.31 4.17
N ASP A 111 -8.99 -25.66 3.07
CA ASP A 111 -9.00 -24.21 2.95
C ASP A 111 -10.43 -23.65 2.97
N VAL A 112 -11.39 -24.30 2.29
CA VAL A 112 -12.81 -23.91 2.32
C VAL A 112 -13.39 -24.05 3.73
N ARG A 113 -13.11 -25.17 4.41
CA ARG A 113 -13.61 -25.41 5.77
C ARG A 113 -13.03 -24.41 6.77
N ALA A 114 -11.72 -24.18 6.72
CA ALA A 114 -11.06 -23.21 7.57
C ALA A 114 -11.57 -21.79 7.34
N THR A 115 -11.81 -21.43 6.07
CA THR A 115 -12.39 -20.11 5.71
C THR A 115 -13.79 -19.94 6.30
N TYR A 116 -14.65 -20.96 6.20
CA TYR A 116 -15.98 -20.94 6.79
C TYR A 116 -15.94 -20.78 8.31
N GLU A 117 -15.08 -21.54 8.98
CA GLU A 117 -14.94 -21.48 10.44
C GLU A 117 -14.40 -20.13 10.91
N VAL A 118 -13.44 -19.55 10.19
CA VAL A 118 -12.94 -18.19 10.45
C VAL A 118 -14.06 -17.16 10.30
N LEU A 119 -14.84 -17.19 9.22
CA LEU A 119 -15.95 -16.25 9.03
C LEU A 119 -16.97 -16.36 10.17
N LYS A 120 -17.32 -17.60 10.57
CA LYS A 120 -18.24 -17.83 11.69
C LYS A 120 -17.69 -17.20 12.98
N ALA A 121 -16.43 -17.45 13.31
CA ALA A 121 -15.78 -16.90 14.50
C ALA A 121 -15.66 -15.37 14.45
N GLN A 122 -15.46 -14.77 13.28
CA GLN A 122 -15.49 -13.31 13.09
C GLN A 122 -16.88 -12.74 13.41
N LEU A 123 -17.95 -13.33 12.88
CA LEU A 123 -19.33 -12.92 13.16
C LEU A 123 -19.73 -13.06 14.62
N GLU A 124 -19.16 -14.04 15.33
CA GLU A 124 -19.35 -14.22 16.77
C GLU A 124 -18.56 -13.19 17.59
N ARG A 125 -17.33 -12.87 17.16
CA ARG A 125 -16.42 -11.96 17.88
C ARG A 125 -16.77 -10.48 17.70
N TYR A 126 -17.29 -10.08 16.54
CA TYR A 126 -17.54 -8.70 16.17
C TYR A 126 -19.06 -8.45 16.03
N PRO A 127 -19.73 -7.93 17.07
CA PRO A 127 -21.19 -7.72 17.05
C PRO A 127 -21.66 -6.68 16.03
N ASP A 128 -20.76 -5.82 15.58
CA ASP A 128 -20.96 -4.76 14.59
C ASP A 128 -20.86 -5.24 13.15
N LEU A 129 -20.41 -6.49 12.91
CA LEU A 129 -20.44 -7.06 11.56
C LEU A 129 -21.88 -7.27 11.08
N PRO A 130 -22.19 -6.86 9.83
CA PRO A 130 -23.46 -7.22 9.22
C PRO A 130 -23.62 -8.75 9.16
N LYS A 131 -24.86 -9.25 9.24
CA LYS A 131 -25.14 -10.69 9.16
C LYS A 131 -25.68 -11.15 7.81
N GLU A 132 -26.05 -10.19 6.97
CA GLU A 132 -26.55 -10.43 5.62
C GLU A 132 -25.43 -10.36 4.60
N VAL A 133 -25.41 -11.31 3.66
CA VAL A 133 -24.35 -11.45 2.64
C VAL A 133 -24.12 -10.16 1.84
N PRO A 134 -25.15 -9.41 1.37
CA PRO A 134 -24.91 -8.17 0.63
C PRO A 134 -24.15 -7.12 1.46
N ALA A 135 -24.54 -6.93 2.72
CA ALA A 135 -23.90 -5.95 3.59
C ALA A 135 -22.49 -6.38 4.02
N LEU A 136 -22.25 -7.67 4.23
CA LEU A 136 -20.89 -8.22 4.44
C LEU A 136 -20.01 -8.06 3.21
N SER A 137 -20.57 -8.27 2.02
CA SER A 137 -19.86 -8.05 0.76
C SER A 137 -19.43 -6.59 0.61
N ASP A 138 -20.32 -5.65 0.90
CA ASP A 138 -20.00 -4.22 0.88
C ASP A 138 -18.94 -3.87 1.94
N PHE A 139 -19.10 -4.38 3.17
CA PHE A 139 -18.16 -4.16 4.28
C PHE A 139 -16.75 -4.69 3.98
N SER A 140 -16.65 -5.87 3.35
CA SER A 140 -15.37 -6.51 3.03
C SER A 140 -14.67 -5.96 1.79
N THR A 141 -15.32 -5.06 1.04
CA THR A 141 -14.76 -4.46 -0.17
C THR A 141 -13.72 -3.40 0.17
N MET A 142 -12.44 -3.70 -0.08
CA MET A 142 -11.32 -2.77 0.17
C MET A 142 -11.14 -1.71 -0.93
N HIS A 143 -11.44 -2.07 -2.19
CA HIS A 143 -11.26 -1.19 -3.35
C HIS A 143 -12.42 -1.39 -4.33
N ARG A 144 -13.06 -0.29 -4.75
CA ARG A 144 -14.06 -0.32 -5.82
C ARG A 144 -13.38 -0.40 -7.18
N ALA A 145 -13.55 -1.54 -7.83
CA ALA A 145 -13.09 -1.78 -9.19
C ALA A 145 -14.25 -2.27 -10.07
N ALA A 146 -14.23 -1.90 -11.34
CA ALA A 146 -15.17 -2.40 -12.34
C ALA A 146 -14.81 -3.84 -12.77
N ASP A 147 -13.54 -4.22 -12.63
CA ASP A 147 -13.05 -5.57 -12.85
C ASP A 147 -12.46 -6.20 -11.58
N PHE A 148 -12.54 -7.52 -11.46
CA PHE A 148 -12.03 -8.23 -10.27
C PHE A 148 -10.51 -8.16 -10.08
N ALA A 149 -9.76 -7.84 -11.13
CA ALA A 149 -8.30 -7.74 -11.05
C ALA A 149 -7.83 -6.30 -10.71
N GLY A 150 -8.75 -5.34 -10.61
CA GLY A 150 -8.44 -3.98 -10.19
C GLY A 150 -7.69 -3.15 -11.23
N PHE A 151 -7.67 -3.55 -12.49
CA PHE A 151 -7.06 -2.78 -13.59
C PHE A 151 -7.93 -1.58 -14.03
N ILE A 152 -9.23 -1.66 -13.76
CA ILE A 152 -10.23 -0.66 -14.05
C ILE A 152 -10.92 -0.30 -12.73
N THR A 153 -10.67 0.91 -12.25
CA THR A 153 -11.23 1.44 -11.00
C THR A 153 -12.24 2.53 -11.31
N PHE A 154 -12.91 3.05 -10.29
CA PHE A 154 -13.80 4.20 -10.46
C PHE A 154 -13.10 5.49 -9.99
N ASP A 155 -13.30 6.58 -10.72
CA ASP A 155 -12.93 7.93 -10.27
C ASP A 155 -13.89 8.43 -9.18
N ALA A 156 -13.63 9.62 -8.65
CA ALA A 156 -14.45 10.22 -7.59
C ALA A 156 -15.91 10.47 -8.02
N GLU A 157 -16.14 10.61 -9.32
CA GLU A 157 -17.48 10.79 -9.90
C GLU A 157 -18.13 9.46 -10.31
N GLY A 158 -17.47 8.32 -10.08
CA GLY A 158 -18.00 7.00 -10.37
C GLY A 158 -17.81 6.51 -11.81
N HIS A 159 -16.93 7.13 -12.61
CA HIS A 159 -16.62 6.67 -13.96
C HIS A 159 -15.41 5.72 -13.99
N GLU A 160 -15.42 4.78 -14.94
CA GLU A 160 -14.31 3.83 -15.07
C GLU A 160 -13.01 4.51 -15.53
N GLN A 161 -11.92 4.31 -14.79
CA GLN A 161 -10.58 4.81 -15.06
C GLN A 161 -9.53 3.68 -14.98
N PHE A 162 -8.42 3.84 -15.70
CA PHE A 162 -7.30 2.91 -15.56
C PHE A 162 -6.56 3.10 -14.23
N SER A 163 -6.23 2.01 -13.54
CA SER A 163 -5.40 2.05 -12.32
C SER A 163 -3.90 1.83 -12.59
N PHE A 164 -3.52 1.59 -13.84
CA PHE A 164 -2.18 1.18 -14.25
C PHE A 164 -1.76 1.80 -15.59
N GLY A 165 -0.48 1.61 -15.93
CA GLY A 165 0.09 1.97 -17.23
C GLY A 165 0.16 3.48 -17.49
N LYS A 166 0.48 3.85 -18.73
CA LYS A 166 0.66 5.26 -19.15
C LYS A 166 -0.59 6.12 -18.99
N TYR A 167 -1.77 5.51 -18.92
CA TYR A 167 -3.06 6.19 -18.78
C TYR A 167 -3.67 6.05 -17.38
N LYS A 168 -2.86 5.69 -16.37
CA LYS A 168 -3.31 5.63 -14.97
C LYS A 168 -4.01 6.93 -14.55
N GLY A 169 -5.17 6.78 -13.92
CA GLY A 169 -6.05 7.88 -13.49
C GLY A 169 -6.89 8.51 -14.60
N GLN A 170 -6.75 8.08 -15.86
CA GLN A 170 -7.56 8.59 -16.96
C GLN A 170 -8.78 7.70 -17.20
N ARG A 171 -9.92 8.34 -17.52
CA ARG A 171 -11.16 7.65 -17.86
C ARG A 171 -10.95 6.69 -19.04
N VAL A 172 -11.35 5.44 -18.85
CA VAL A 172 -11.23 4.39 -19.86
C VAL A 172 -11.93 4.83 -21.13
N SER A 173 -13.14 5.40 -21.01
CA SER A 173 -13.91 5.83 -22.16
C SER A 173 -13.17 6.83 -23.06
N HIS A 174 -12.62 7.87 -22.45
CA HIS A 174 -11.81 8.87 -23.14
C HIS A 174 -10.59 8.25 -23.84
N VAL A 175 -9.86 7.37 -23.15
CA VAL A 175 -8.66 6.74 -23.69
C VAL A 175 -8.98 5.82 -24.87
N LEU A 176 -10.07 5.04 -24.81
CA LEU A 176 -10.44 4.14 -25.90
C LEU A 176 -10.83 4.88 -27.19
N LEU A 177 -11.30 6.13 -27.09
CA LEU A 177 -11.56 7.01 -28.23
C LEU A 177 -10.28 7.68 -28.74
N LYS A 178 -9.48 8.22 -27.82
CA LYS A 178 -8.25 8.97 -28.14
C LYS A 178 -7.14 8.09 -28.72
N ASP A 179 -7.01 6.86 -28.23
CA ASP A 179 -5.98 5.90 -28.63
C ASP A 179 -6.62 4.52 -28.90
N PRO A 180 -7.24 4.31 -30.07
CA PRO A 180 -7.86 3.05 -30.43
C PRO A 180 -6.87 1.87 -30.47
N GLY A 181 -5.58 2.16 -30.69
CA GLY A 181 -4.50 1.17 -30.67
C GLY A 181 -4.30 0.57 -29.28
N TYR A 182 -4.49 1.36 -28.23
CA TYR A 182 -4.41 0.91 -26.85
C TYR A 182 -5.43 -0.17 -26.52
N TYR A 183 -6.66 -0.07 -27.03
CA TYR A 183 -7.65 -1.14 -26.90
C TYR A 183 -7.17 -2.45 -27.49
N SER A 184 -6.63 -2.41 -28.72
CA SER A 184 -6.13 -3.61 -29.41
C SER A 184 -4.99 -4.25 -28.62
N TRP A 185 -4.06 -3.43 -28.10
CA TRP A 185 -3.00 -3.92 -27.23
C TRP A 185 -3.56 -4.59 -25.97
N LEU A 186 -4.50 -3.95 -25.26
CA LEU A 186 -5.13 -4.52 -24.05
C LEU A 186 -5.81 -5.88 -24.31
N GLN A 187 -6.48 -6.03 -25.45
CA GLN A 187 -7.15 -7.29 -25.79
C GLN A 187 -6.18 -8.42 -26.13
N ASN A 188 -5.01 -8.10 -26.67
CA ASN A 188 -4.00 -9.09 -27.06
C ASN A 188 -2.96 -9.35 -25.97
N ALA A 189 -2.76 -8.41 -25.04
CA ALA A 189 -1.88 -8.56 -23.89
C ALA A 189 -2.45 -9.55 -22.86
N ASP A 190 -1.60 -9.99 -21.93
CA ASP A 190 -1.96 -10.94 -20.88
C ASP A 190 -2.73 -10.26 -19.74
N PHE A 191 -4.00 -9.95 -20.00
CA PHE A 191 -4.96 -9.47 -19.01
C PHE A 191 -6.05 -10.52 -18.75
N PRO A 192 -6.60 -10.57 -17.52
CA PRO A 192 -7.73 -11.44 -17.21
C PRO A 192 -8.90 -11.22 -18.17
N LEU A 193 -9.56 -12.30 -18.57
CA LEU A 193 -10.67 -12.28 -19.52
C LEU A 193 -11.83 -11.38 -19.04
N PHE A 194 -12.05 -11.30 -17.73
CA PHE A 194 -13.07 -10.42 -17.17
C PHE A 194 -12.73 -8.94 -17.38
N THR A 195 -11.48 -8.53 -17.13
CA THR A 195 -10.98 -7.17 -17.43
C THR A 195 -11.19 -6.83 -18.91
N LYS A 196 -10.83 -7.76 -19.81
CA LYS A 196 -11.06 -7.61 -21.26
C LYS A 196 -12.53 -7.44 -21.61
N LYS A 197 -13.41 -8.24 -20.99
CA LYS A 197 -14.87 -8.14 -21.14
C LYS A 197 -15.40 -6.77 -20.71
N ILE A 198 -14.93 -6.23 -19.58
CA ILE A 198 -15.31 -4.90 -19.09
C ILE A 198 -14.86 -3.81 -20.08
N LEU A 199 -13.62 -3.87 -20.58
CA LEU A 199 -13.13 -2.93 -21.61
C LEU A 199 -14.00 -2.94 -22.86
N THR A 200 -14.38 -4.12 -23.35
CA THR A 200 -15.29 -4.26 -24.50
C THR A 200 -16.65 -3.64 -24.20
N ALA A 201 -17.23 -3.90 -23.02
CA ALA A 201 -18.50 -3.31 -22.63
C ALA A 201 -18.44 -1.78 -22.59
N ILE A 202 -17.40 -1.19 -22.00
CA ILE A 202 -17.17 0.26 -21.97
C ILE A 202 -17.08 0.84 -23.39
N ARG A 203 -16.39 0.14 -24.29
CA ARG A 203 -16.25 0.56 -25.70
C ARG A 203 -17.58 0.54 -26.44
N LEU A 204 -18.41 -0.49 -26.22
CA LEU A 204 -19.70 -0.64 -26.87
C LEU A 204 -20.71 0.42 -26.41
N ARG A 205 -20.65 0.87 -25.14
CA ARG A 205 -21.52 1.95 -24.62
C ARG A 205 -21.26 3.33 -25.23
N GLN A 206 -20.16 3.51 -25.96
CA GLN A 206 -19.77 4.78 -26.58
C GLN A 206 -20.08 4.86 -28.06
N ARG A 207 -20.69 3.81 -28.62
CA ARG A 207 -21.24 3.79 -29.98
C ARG A 207 -22.71 4.15 -29.92
#